data_AF-A0A7X5TFT6-F1
#
_entry.id   AF-A0A7X5TFT6-F1
#
_cell.length_a   1.000
_cell.length_b   1.000
_cell.length_c   1.000
_cell.angle_alpha   90.00
_cell.angle_beta   90.00
_cell.angle_gamma   90.00
#
_symmetry.space_group_name_H-M   'P 1'
#
loop_
_entity.id
_entity.type
_entity.pdbx_description
1 polymer ?
#
loop_
_entity_poly.entity_id
_entity_poly.type
_entity_poly.pdbx_seq_one_letter_code
_entity_poly.pdbx_strand_id
1 'polypeptide(L)'
;MKQKEKKTQQFRDPRTKLRAALSTLEKFTSQSIIEPIAHIYRYPKSEPRFRKIIHFAKSFITGAFSEKARKQNEREKGKVEEDIRNAIDDIKRYHPLICQKRSSEEKILAHRALETIQNFNHIVEDGQQDTSDWRKRLLRFLSKRNRPSFAKTHKVEISSPKQFSSKGTENASSALNKVAAFVEKNELTKNITEREVDAFRMKAISLIQSHGIIFPSISEAFSSVRESPIYTTISRDATQSVLPASSVIQLEQTLSPFPGETIILRGSFKRDTNAITSSTPISDSFELDIESIQTGFPYPAQHTGWSLSDPLIPSLPHRTEGLLKLSTLLREKNIVAQALLKRESIITKASECLALKKEAAEEHREEFLTLHKELCLSILSNTQEAKNAENVLSNYFAWLNNQPTALTSIALGYHDLNQRFILHPFEALNRAWINQTNPELLNDDPKRCFTAAQKILHTSLTSTLEELKQNPNYPQELSAFLFLVGNTLGNASHNIILQYFSEVIEFAPPQLSNFEKKIQSAAFFQLETFLTELNHSHPKHPYETLKQQLHSDTQLFSRQGKLHPLIKELDSYYTKRFLKTGGGRLERG
;
A
#
# COMPACT_ATOMS: atom_id res chain seq x y z
N MET A 1 41.65 -23.85 -24.07
CA MET A 1 40.24 -23.42 -24.13
C MET A 1 39.44 -24.21 -23.10
N LYS A 2 39.13 -23.62 -21.94
CA LYS A 2 38.33 -24.29 -20.89
C LYS A 2 36.85 -24.08 -21.19
N GLN A 3 36.13 -25.17 -21.39
CA GLN A 3 34.67 -25.19 -21.52
C GLN A 3 34.06 -24.59 -20.24
N LYS A 4 33.39 -23.43 -20.38
CA LYS A 4 32.50 -22.91 -19.35
C LYS A 4 31.28 -23.84 -19.29
N GLU A 5 31.18 -24.63 -18.23
CA GLU A 5 29.94 -25.31 -17.86
C GLU A 5 28.80 -24.27 -17.83
N LYS A 6 27.82 -24.44 -18.71
CA LYS A 6 26.55 -23.70 -18.64
C LYS A 6 25.86 -24.17 -17.35
N LYS A 7 26.01 -23.42 -16.25
CA LYS A 7 25.13 -23.56 -15.08
C LYS A 7 23.70 -23.42 -15.56
N THR A 8 22.97 -24.53 -15.60
CA THR A 8 21.54 -24.56 -15.91
C THR A 8 20.85 -23.65 -14.91
N GLN A 9 20.13 -22.64 -15.40
CA GLN A 9 19.43 -21.69 -14.53
C GLN A 9 18.33 -22.45 -13.78
N GLN A 10 18.46 -22.55 -12.46
CA GLN A 10 17.41 -23.08 -11.61
C GLN A 10 16.51 -21.91 -11.16
N PHE A 11 15.20 -22.14 -11.27
CA PHE A 11 14.16 -21.20 -10.89
C PHE A 11 13.35 -21.82 -9.74
N ARG A 12 13.00 -20.98 -8.76
CA ARG A 12 12.13 -21.34 -7.64
C ARG A 12 10.73 -21.62 -8.17
N ASP A 13 10.23 -22.83 -7.96
CA ASP A 13 8.83 -23.16 -8.22
C ASP A 13 7.96 -22.78 -7.00
N PRO A 14 7.08 -21.76 -7.11
CA PRO A 14 6.21 -21.33 -6.02
C PRO A 14 5.31 -22.45 -5.48
N ARG A 15 4.86 -23.38 -6.33
CA ARG A 15 3.98 -24.48 -5.91
C ARG A 15 4.71 -25.44 -4.99
N THR A 16 5.93 -25.82 -5.38
CA THR A 16 6.78 -26.73 -4.60
C THR A 16 7.15 -26.10 -3.26
N LYS A 17 7.55 -24.82 -3.24
CA LYS A 17 7.87 -24.09 -2.01
C LYS A 17 6.68 -23.97 -1.07
N LEU A 18 5.52 -23.57 -1.58
CA LEU A 18 4.31 -23.44 -0.79
C LEU A 18 3.89 -24.80 -0.19
N ARG A 19 3.91 -25.89 -0.97
CA ARG A 19 3.59 -27.24 -0.45
C ARG A 19 4.54 -27.70 0.66
N ALA A 20 5.84 -27.44 0.52
CA ALA A 20 6.83 -27.77 1.54
C ALA A 20 6.59 -26.99 2.85
N ALA A 21 6.27 -25.70 2.73
CA ALA A 21 5.95 -24.84 3.86
C ALA A 21 4.66 -25.28 4.57
N LEU A 22 3.60 -25.60 3.81
CA LEU A 22 2.35 -26.11 4.37
C LEU A 22 2.55 -27.44 5.10
N SER A 23 3.27 -28.39 4.50
CA SER A 23 3.60 -29.67 5.15
C SER A 23 4.32 -29.47 6.49
N THR A 24 5.25 -28.52 6.55
CA THR A 24 5.98 -28.17 7.78
C THR A 24 5.03 -27.61 8.85
N LEU A 25 4.16 -26.68 8.47
CA LEU A 25 3.23 -26.01 9.39
C LEU A 25 2.09 -26.93 9.85
N GLU A 26 1.56 -27.77 8.96
CA GLU A 26 0.56 -28.80 9.27
C GLU A 26 1.10 -29.87 10.20
N LYS A 27 2.34 -30.31 9.98
CA LYS A 27 3.01 -31.24 10.89
C LYS A 27 3.13 -30.63 12.28
N PHE A 28 3.43 -29.33 12.38
CA PHE A 28 3.47 -28.63 13.66
C PHE A 28 2.07 -28.52 14.31
N THR A 29 1.06 -28.06 13.58
CA THR A 29 -0.31 -27.87 14.09
C THR A 29 -0.96 -29.19 14.51
N SER A 30 -0.86 -30.25 13.69
CA SER A 30 -1.35 -31.60 14.04
C SER A 30 -0.65 -32.18 15.27
N GLN A 31 0.67 -32.00 15.41
CA GLN A 31 1.42 -32.46 16.57
C GLN A 31 1.10 -31.68 17.85
N SER A 32 0.77 -30.39 17.74
CA SER A 32 0.42 -29.56 18.89
C SER A 32 -1.04 -29.73 19.35
N ILE A 33 -1.95 -30.18 18.48
CA ILE A 33 -3.33 -30.58 18.83
C ILE A 33 -3.36 -31.95 19.51
N ILE A 34 -2.53 -32.90 19.07
CA ILE A 34 -2.65 -34.31 19.47
C ILE A 34 -1.83 -34.66 20.72
N GLU A 35 -0.62 -34.11 20.93
CA GLU A 35 0.19 -34.40 22.13
C GLU A 35 1.13 -33.21 22.45
N PRO A 36 0.90 -32.40 23.51
CA PRO A 36 1.67 -31.17 23.71
C PRO A 36 3.18 -31.37 23.94
N ILE A 37 3.68 -32.59 24.15
CA ILE A 37 5.06 -32.81 24.59
C ILE A 37 5.70 -34.12 24.04
N ALA A 38 5.07 -34.82 23.10
CA ALA A 38 5.63 -36.10 22.64
C ALA A 38 6.80 -35.92 21.65
N HIS A 39 6.74 -34.99 20.71
CA HIS A 39 7.67 -35.00 19.57
C HIS A 39 9.13 -34.60 19.88
N ILE A 40 9.39 -33.86 20.97
CA ILE A 40 10.75 -33.47 21.38
C ILE A 40 11.54 -34.69 21.88
N TYR A 41 10.83 -35.71 22.35
CA TYR A 41 11.43 -36.98 22.75
C TYR A 41 11.05 -38.01 21.69
N ARG A 42 11.97 -38.44 20.84
CA ARG A 42 11.68 -39.47 19.82
C ARG A 42 11.04 -40.70 20.49
N TYR A 43 9.71 -40.84 20.42
CA TYR A 43 9.01 -42.01 20.94
C TYR A 43 8.85 -43.06 19.84
N PRO A 44 9.13 -44.34 20.13
CA PRO A 44 8.63 -45.43 19.31
C PRO A 44 7.10 -45.47 19.39
N LYS A 45 6.42 -45.66 18.25
CA LYS A 45 4.95 -45.61 18.14
C LYS A 45 4.21 -46.74 18.90
N SER A 46 4.92 -47.70 19.51
CA SER A 46 4.33 -48.95 20.04
C SER A 46 4.38 -49.15 21.55
N GLU A 47 4.75 -48.14 22.37
CA GLU A 47 4.86 -48.35 23.82
C GLU A 47 3.57 -48.10 24.62
N PRO A 48 3.31 -48.88 25.70
CA PRO A 48 2.17 -48.71 26.60
C PRO A 48 2.18 -47.34 27.31
N ARG A 49 0.99 -46.78 27.56
CA ARG A 49 0.77 -45.41 28.10
C ARG A 49 1.59 -45.10 29.36
N PHE A 50 1.82 -46.08 30.23
CA PHE A 50 2.55 -45.90 31.48
C PHE A 50 4.06 -45.67 31.27
N ARG A 51 4.68 -46.31 30.26
CA ARG A 51 6.09 -46.07 29.91
C ARG A 51 6.31 -44.70 29.30
N LYS A 52 5.35 -44.19 28.52
CA LYS A 52 5.36 -42.81 28.01
C LYS A 52 5.38 -41.79 29.16
N ILE A 53 4.61 -42.03 30.23
CA ILE A 53 4.58 -41.18 31.43
C ILE A 53 5.91 -41.22 32.18
N ILE A 54 6.50 -42.42 32.36
CA ILE A 54 7.81 -42.57 33.01
C ILE A 54 8.92 -41.92 32.19
N HIS A 55 8.91 -42.07 30.86
CA HIS A 55 9.90 -41.42 29.99
C HIS A 55 9.74 -39.90 29.94
N PHE A 56 8.51 -39.40 29.96
CA PHE A 56 8.22 -37.98 30.10
C PHE A 56 8.70 -37.42 31.44
N ALA A 57 8.44 -38.13 32.54
CA ALA A 57 8.95 -37.76 33.86
C ALA A 57 10.48 -37.80 33.90
N LYS A 58 11.09 -38.85 33.34
CA LYS A 58 12.55 -38.95 33.20
C LYS A 58 13.09 -37.78 32.41
N SER A 59 12.56 -37.48 31.24
CA SER A 59 13.09 -36.43 30.37
C SER A 59 12.92 -35.01 30.93
N PHE A 60 11.87 -34.82 31.74
CA PHE A 60 11.66 -33.61 32.53
C PHE A 60 12.69 -33.50 33.67
N ILE A 61 12.95 -34.60 34.38
CA ILE A 61 13.96 -34.67 35.45
C ILE A 61 15.37 -34.49 34.85
N THR A 62 15.73 -35.18 33.75
CA THR A 62 17.03 -34.98 33.09
C THR A 62 17.19 -33.56 32.55
N GLY A 63 16.13 -32.93 32.05
CA GLY A 63 16.18 -31.53 31.61
C GLY A 63 16.31 -30.51 32.76
N ALA A 64 15.84 -30.86 33.96
CA ALA A 64 15.98 -30.03 35.16
C ALA A 64 17.35 -30.17 35.84
N PHE A 65 17.97 -31.35 35.75
CA PHE A 65 19.21 -31.69 36.47
C PHE A 65 20.46 -31.88 35.57
N SER A 66 20.33 -31.78 34.24
CA SER A 66 21.46 -31.85 33.30
C SER A 66 21.55 -30.61 32.41
N GLU A 67 22.60 -29.83 32.59
CA GLU A 67 22.87 -28.65 31.76
C GLU A 67 23.08 -29.01 30.28
N LYS A 68 23.64 -30.20 30.00
CA LYS A 68 23.84 -30.71 28.63
C LYS A 68 22.51 -31.02 27.95
N ALA A 69 21.58 -31.67 28.64
CA ALA A 69 20.24 -31.95 28.13
C ALA A 69 19.44 -30.65 27.93
N ARG A 70 19.59 -29.67 28.82
CA ARG A 70 18.97 -28.35 28.68
C ARG A 70 19.44 -27.62 27.42
N LYS A 71 20.77 -27.53 27.21
CA LYS A 71 21.36 -26.91 26.02
C LYS A 71 20.95 -27.62 24.73
N GLN A 72 20.84 -28.95 24.73
CA GLN A 72 20.40 -29.70 23.56
C GLN A 72 18.91 -29.44 23.25
N ASN A 73 18.04 -29.45 24.28
CA ASN A 73 16.62 -29.13 24.11
C ASN A 73 16.42 -27.68 23.63
N GLU A 74 17.19 -26.72 24.14
CA GLU A 74 17.16 -25.32 23.68
C GLU A 74 17.55 -25.20 22.20
N ARG A 75 18.57 -25.97 21.74
CA ARG A 75 18.98 -26.02 20.32
C ARG A 75 17.92 -26.64 19.43
N GLU A 76 17.36 -27.78 19.83
CA GLU A 76 16.31 -28.47 19.06
C GLU A 76 15.05 -27.61 18.99
N LYS A 77 14.65 -26.99 20.10
CA LYS A 77 13.57 -26.00 20.13
C LYS A 77 13.86 -24.86 19.17
N GLY A 78 15.04 -24.23 19.26
CA GLY A 78 15.42 -23.14 18.36
C GLY A 78 15.37 -23.51 16.88
N LYS A 79 15.73 -24.76 16.52
CA LYS A 79 15.62 -25.26 15.15
C LYS A 79 14.17 -25.39 14.70
N VAL A 80 13.31 -25.99 15.51
CA VAL A 80 11.86 -26.09 15.22
C VAL A 80 11.24 -24.69 15.09
N GLU A 81 11.66 -23.74 15.93
CA GLU A 81 11.18 -22.36 15.83
C GLU A 81 11.54 -21.72 14.49
N GLU A 82 12.79 -21.90 14.04
CA GLU A 82 13.24 -21.34 12.77
C GLU A 82 12.57 -22.04 11.57
N ASP A 83 12.35 -23.35 11.63
CA ASP A 83 11.64 -24.10 10.59
C ASP A 83 10.20 -23.58 10.42
N ILE A 84 9.51 -23.28 11.52
CA ILE A 84 8.16 -22.70 11.49
C ILE A 84 8.19 -21.26 10.94
N ARG A 85 9.15 -20.43 11.38
CA ARG A 85 9.29 -19.05 10.86
C ARG A 85 9.54 -19.05 9.36
N ASN A 86 10.41 -19.93 8.87
CA ASN A 86 10.70 -20.07 7.45
C ASN A 86 9.47 -20.57 6.67
N ALA A 87 8.70 -21.52 7.22
CA ALA A 87 7.45 -21.96 6.61
C ALA A 87 6.43 -20.82 6.50
N ILE A 88 6.28 -20.00 7.55
CA ILE A 88 5.39 -18.82 7.52
C ILE A 88 5.89 -17.80 6.49
N ASP A 89 7.19 -17.52 6.44
CA ASP A 89 7.79 -16.64 5.44
C ASP A 89 7.48 -17.12 4.01
N ASP A 90 7.69 -18.41 3.73
CA ASP A 90 7.40 -19.01 2.42
C ASP A 90 5.91 -18.96 2.07
N ILE A 91 5.02 -19.19 3.04
CA ILE A 91 3.58 -19.03 2.83
C ILE A 91 3.26 -17.59 2.46
N LYS A 92 3.77 -16.59 3.20
CA LYS A 92 3.54 -15.17 2.91
C LYS A 92 4.06 -14.77 1.52
N ARG A 93 5.21 -15.31 1.09
CA ARG A 93 5.83 -15.06 -0.22
C ARG A 93 5.04 -15.63 -1.38
N TYR A 94 4.71 -16.92 -1.30
CA TYR A 94 4.24 -17.69 -2.44
C TYR A 94 2.72 -17.80 -2.52
N HIS A 95 2.00 -17.60 -1.42
CA HIS A 95 0.53 -17.60 -1.43
C HIS A 95 -0.07 -16.57 -2.43
N PRO A 96 0.39 -15.30 -2.48
CA PRO A 96 -0.14 -14.33 -3.45
C PRO A 96 0.06 -14.76 -4.92
N LEU A 97 1.17 -15.44 -5.23
CA LEU A 97 1.48 -15.92 -6.58
C LEU A 97 0.53 -17.03 -7.04
N ILE A 98 0.10 -17.89 -6.11
CA ILE A 98 -0.78 -19.03 -6.39
C ILE A 98 -2.24 -18.59 -6.44
N CYS A 99 -2.65 -17.65 -5.58
CA CYS A 99 -4.03 -17.15 -5.51
C CYS A 99 -4.53 -16.53 -6.81
N GLN A 100 -3.65 -15.91 -7.59
CA GLN A 100 -4.06 -15.26 -8.85
C GLN A 100 -4.28 -16.24 -10.00
N LYS A 101 -3.82 -17.49 -9.86
CA LYS A 101 -3.91 -18.48 -10.93
C LYS A 101 -5.26 -19.19 -10.91
N ARG A 102 -5.79 -19.48 -12.11
CA ARG A 102 -7.17 -19.96 -12.29
C ARG A 102 -7.35 -21.48 -12.17
N SER A 103 -6.26 -22.26 -12.10
CA SER A 103 -6.38 -23.72 -12.08
C SER A 103 -7.02 -24.22 -10.78
N SER A 104 -7.77 -25.32 -10.85
CA SER A 104 -8.45 -25.92 -9.70
C SER A 104 -7.47 -26.34 -8.60
N GLU A 105 -6.34 -26.94 -8.97
CA GLU A 105 -5.29 -27.36 -8.04
C GLU A 105 -4.68 -26.18 -7.27
N GLU A 106 -4.49 -25.04 -7.94
CA GLU A 106 -3.93 -23.84 -7.30
C GLU A 106 -4.91 -23.16 -6.37
N LYS A 107 -6.21 -23.16 -6.71
CA LYS A 107 -7.27 -22.70 -5.80
C LYS A 107 -7.32 -23.56 -4.54
N ILE A 108 -7.22 -24.89 -4.68
CA ILE A 108 -7.17 -25.81 -3.54
C ILE A 108 -5.93 -25.53 -2.67
N LEU A 109 -4.76 -25.34 -3.30
CA LEU A 109 -3.52 -25.06 -2.59
C LEU A 109 -3.54 -23.71 -1.84
N ALA A 110 -4.11 -22.67 -2.47
CA ALA A 110 -4.30 -21.37 -1.85
C ALA A 110 -5.26 -21.44 -0.65
N HIS A 111 -6.40 -22.14 -0.81
CA HIS A 111 -7.35 -22.34 0.27
C HIS A 111 -6.74 -23.09 1.46
N ARG A 112 -6.02 -24.18 1.18
CA ARG A 112 -5.28 -24.96 2.18
C ARG A 112 -4.26 -24.10 2.94
N ALA A 113 -3.62 -23.14 2.28
CA ALA A 113 -2.69 -22.23 2.94
C ALA A 113 -3.37 -21.28 3.93
N LEU A 114 -4.54 -20.73 3.56
CA LEU A 114 -5.34 -19.91 4.47
C LEU A 114 -5.81 -20.72 5.68
N GLU A 115 -6.34 -21.92 5.45
CA GLU A 115 -6.80 -22.83 6.51
C GLU A 115 -5.66 -23.20 7.47
N THR A 116 -4.48 -23.55 6.94
CA THR A 116 -3.31 -23.92 7.76
C THR A 116 -2.87 -22.76 8.66
N ILE A 117 -2.90 -21.53 8.15
CA ILE A 117 -2.56 -20.34 8.94
C ILE A 117 -3.65 -20.00 9.95
N GLN A 118 -4.93 -20.17 9.62
CA GLN A 118 -6.03 -20.03 10.59
C GLN A 118 -5.88 -21.05 11.74
N ASN A 119 -5.60 -22.31 11.42
CA ASN A 119 -5.35 -23.35 12.42
C ASN A 119 -4.13 -23.02 13.29
N PHE A 120 -3.04 -22.52 12.68
CA PHE A 120 -1.88 -22.05 13.44
C PHE A 120 -2.23 -20.88 14.38
N ASN A 121 -2.96 -19.88 13.88
CA ASN A 121 -3.40 -18.73 14.67
C ASN A 121 -4.32 -19.14 15.83
N HIS A 122 -5.22 -20.11 15.63
CA HIS A 122 -6.08 -20.64 16.68
C HIS A 122 -5.26 -21.26 17.83
N ILE A 123 -4.21 -22.03 17.50
CA ILE A 123 -3.30 -22.63 18.51
C ILE A 123 -2.54 -21.55 19.31
N VAL A 124 -2.21 -20.44 18.66
CA VAL A 124 -1.59 -19.26 19.27
C VAL A 124 -2.58 -18.53 20.20
N GLU A 125 -3.81 -18.30 19.73
CA GLU A 125 -4.89 -17.58 20.45
C GLU A 125 -5.42 -18.38 21.67
N ASP A 126 -5.69 -19.68 21.53
CA ASP A 126 -6.07 -20.59 22.63
C ASP A 126 -5.03 -20.64 23.75
N GLY A 127 -3.78 -20.29 23.40
CA GLY A 127 -2.70 -20.16 24.35
C GLY A 127 -2.84 -19.03 25.36
N GLN A 128 -3.62 -18.01 25.04
CA GLN A 128 -3.74 -16.78 25.80
C GLN A 128 -5.00 -16.70 26.68
N GLN A 129 -6.05 -17.48 26.39
CA GLN A 129 -7.28 -17.44 27.20
C GLN A 129 -7.13 -18.11 28.58
N ASP A 130 -7.50 -17.41 29.64
CA ASP A 130 -7.48 -17.94 31.00
C ASP A 130 -8.59 -19.01 31.16
N THR A 131 -8.22 -20.24 31.51
CA THR A 131 -9.22 -21.31 31.77
C THR A 131 -9.24 -21.58 33.26
N SER A 132 -10.44 -21.62 33.82
CA SER A 132 -10.72 -21.96 35.22
C SER A 132 -10.29 -23.38 35.62
N ASP A 133 -10.05 -24.27 34.64
CA ASP A 133 -9.68 -25.67 34.89
C ASP A 133 -8.19 -25.85 35.24
N TRP A 134 -7.92 -26.31 36.46
CA TRP A 134 -6.57 -26.52 37.00
C TRP A 134 -5.78 -27.61 36.26
N ARG A 135 -6.44 -28.62 35.68
CA ARG A 135 -5.75 -29.65 34.87
C ARG A 135 -5.20 -29.05 33.58
N LYS A 136 -6.00 -28.17 32.95
CA LYS A 136 -5.56 -27.37 31.81
C LYS A 136 -4.50 -26.34 32.20
N ARG A 137 -4.52 -25.78 33.42
CA ARG A 137 -3.44 -24.92 33.95
C ARG A 137 -2.13 -25.68 34.16
N LEU A 138 -2.15 -26.91 34.71
CA LEU A 138 -0.96 -27.75 34.89
C LEU A 138 -0.39 -28.19 33.54
N LEU A 139 -1.23 -28.68 32.63
CA LEU A 139 -0.84 -29.01 31.25
C LEU A 139 -0.29 -27.77 30.52
N ARG A 140 -0.85 -26.57 30.78
CA ARG A 140 -0.32 -25.31 30.24
C ARG A 140 0.96 -24.85 30.91
N PHE A 141 1.15 -25.06 32.21
CA PHE A 141 2.43 -24.77 32.86
C PHE A 141 3.55 -25.63 32.27
N LEU A 142 3.25 -26.91 32.01
CA LEU A 142 4.15 -27.85 31.36
C LEU A 142 4.38 -27.53 29.87
N SER A 143 3.36 -27.09 29.14
CA SER A 143 3.50 -26.69 27.72
C SER A 143 4.08 -25.27 27.54
N LYS A 144 3.88 -24.33 28.47
CA LYS A 144 4.43 -22.96 28.45
C LYS A 144 5.96 -22.93 28.48
N ARG A 145 6.60 -23.97 29.04
CA ARG A 145 8.07 -24.11 29.10
C ARG A 145 8.66 -24.56 27.75
N ASN A 146 7.90 -25.35 26.98
CA ASN A 146 8.34 -25.92 25.70
C ASN A 146 7.72 -25.24 24.46
N ARG A 147 6.72 -24.37 24.63
CA ARG A 147 6.14 -23.62 23.52
C ARG A 147 7.16 -22.70 22.86
N PRO A 148 7.10 -22.57 21.52
CA PRO A 148 7.88 -21.60 20.81
C PRO A 148 7.68 -20.20 21.40
N SER A 149 8.77 -19.46 21.56
CA SER A 149 8.74 -18.09 22.11
C SER A 149 7.87 -17.13 21.29
N PHE A 150 7.84 -17.30 19.96
CA PHE A 150 7.09 -16.46 19.02
C PHE A 150 5.59 -16.79 18.96
N ALA A 151 5.17 -18.01 19.31
CA ALA A 151 3.77 -18.41 19.41
C ALA A 151 3.03 -17.74 20.59
N LYS A 152 3.69 -16.83 21.32
CA LYS A 152 3.09 -16.03 22.38
C LYS A 152 2.70 -14.64 21.93
N THR A 153 3.22 -14.15 20.81
CA THR A 153 3.23 -12.71 20.54
C THR A 153 2.22 -12.27 19.49
N HIS A 154 2.15 -12.80 18.26
CA HIS A 154 1.29 -12.20 17.24
C HIS A 154 0.58 -13.20 16.31
N LYS A 155 -0.64 -12.81 15.89
CA LYS A 155 -1.42 -13.45 14.83
C LYS A 155 -0.68 -13.30 13.50
N VAL A 156 -0.58 -14.39 12.74
CA VAL A 156 -0.01 -14.36 11.39
C VAL A 156 -1.07 -13.88 10.42
N GLU A 157 -0.80 -12.73 9.81
CA GLU A 157 -1.59 -12.22 8.68
C GLU A 157 -0.91 -12.64 7.38
N ILE A 158 -1.67 -13.25 6.47
CA ILE A 158 -1.27 -13.42 5.08
C ILE A 158 -1.89 -12.27 4.31
N SER A 159 -1.10 -11.64 3.46
CA SER A 159 -1.61 -10.75 2.42
C SER A 159 -2.56 -11.58 1.55
N SER A 160 -3.86 -11.44 1.76
CA SER A 160 -4.78 -11.71 0.67
C SER A 160 -4.35 -10.79 -0.46
N PRO A 161 -4.34 -11.25 -1.73
CA PRO A 161 -4.48 -10.31 -2.81
C PRO A 161 -5.89 -9.72 -2.66
N LYS A 162 -6.09 -8.80 -1.70
CA LYS A 162 -6.83 -7.59 -1.99
C LYS A 162 -6.14 -7.17 -3.26
N GLN A 163 -6.83 -7.37 -4.37
CA GLN A 163 -6.44 -6.74 -5.59
C GLN A 163 -6.11 -5.31 -5.11
N PHE A 164 -4.86 -4.87 -5.26
CA PHE A 164 -4.68 -3.56 -5.86
C PHE A 164 -5.45 -3.71 -7.15
N SER A 165 -6.76 -3.52 -7.01
CA SER A 165 -7.73 -3.56 -8.04
C SER A 165 -7.30 -2.30 -8.72
N SER A 166 -6.44 -2.50 -9.69
CA SER A 166 -6.08 -1.51 -10.66
C SER A 166 -7.39 -1.05 -11.33
N LYS A 167 -8.47 -1.85 -11.29
CA LYS A 167 -9.84 -1.35 -11.51
C LYS A 167 -10.32 -0.22 -10.58
N GLY A 168 -9.60 0.19 -9.54
CA GLY A 168 -9.94 1.35 -8.70
C GLY A 168 -8.88 2.46 -8.80
N THR A 169 -7.59 2.12 -8.78
CA THR A 169 -6.51 3.10 -8.95
C THR A 169 -6.18 3.39 -10.42
N GLU A 170 -6.14 2.40 -11.33
CA GLU A 170 -6.23 2.69 -12.77
C GLU A 170 -7.61 3.28 -13.08
N ASN A 171 -8.70 3.04 -12.35
CA ASN A 171 -9.92 3.78 -12.64
C ASN A 171 -9.88 5.23 -12.15
N ALA A 172 -9.16 5.61 -11.09
CA ALA A 172 -9.08 7.03 -10.69
C ALA A 172 -7.98 7.79 -11.46
N SER A 173 -6.79 7.20 -11.61
CA SER A 173 -5.67 7.81 -12.34
C SER A 173 -5.69 7.50 -13.83
N SER A 174 -6.26 6.38 -14.29
CA SER A 174 -6.72 6.25 -15.69
C SER A 174 -8.13 6.79 -15.88
N ALA A 175 -8.99 7.10 -14.89
CA ALA A 175 -10.06 8.07 -15.18
C ALA A 175 -9.40 9.41 -15.44
N LEU A 176 -8.52 9.96 -14.61
CA LEU A 176 -7.89 11.26 -14.87
C LEU A 176 -6.99 11.28 -16.13
N ASN A 177 -6.24 10.19 -16.40
CA ASN A 177 -5.39 10.07 -17.60
C ASN A 177 -6.14 9.55 -18.83
N LYS A 178 -7.19 8.73 -18.73
CA LYS A 178 -8.15 8.55 -19.84
C LYS A 178 -8.99 9.80 -19.97
N VAL A 179 -9.23 10.60 -18.95
CA VAL A 179 -9.89 11.89 -19.06
C VAL A 179 -9.01 12.77 -19.92
N ALA A 180 -7.71 12.88 -19.65
CA ALA A 180 -6.79 13.60 -20.51
C ALA A 180 -6.64 12.98 -21.91
N ALA A 181 -6.53 11.65 -22.03
CA ALA A 181 -6.34 10.96 -23.32
C ALA A 181 -7.64 10.70 -24.13
N PHE A 182 -8.81 10.76 -23.50
CA PHE A 182 -10.16 10.63 -24.09
C PHE A 182 -10.77 12.01 -24.34
N VAL A 183 -10.31 13.06 -23.63
CA VAL A 183 -10.40 14.46 -24.07
C VAL A 183 -9.70 14.65 -25.41
N GLU A 184 -8.60 13.93 -25.67
CA GLU A 184 -7.87 14.02 -26.95
C GLU A 184 -8.45 13.15 -28.07
N LYS A 185 -9.01 11.97 -27.79
CA LYS A 185 -9.38 11.03 -28.86
C LYS A 185 -10.80 11.18 -29.40
N ASN A 186 -11.65 11.96 -28.74
CA ASN A 186 -13.02 12.23 -29.18
C ASN A 186 -13.22 13.72 -29.45
N GLU A 187 -12.90 14.13 -30.67
CA GLU A 187 -13.48 15.31 -31.34
C GLU A 187 -15.01 15.16 -31.55
N LEU A 188 -15.75 14.74 -30.52
CA LEU A 188 -17.20 14.56 -30.50
C LEU A 188 -17.89 15.44 -29.45
N THR A 189 -17.16 16.41 -28.87
CA THR A 189 -17.73 17.54 -28.09
C THR A 189 -18.68 18.44 -28.89
N LYS A 190 -18.86 18.19 -30.19
CA LYS A 190 -19.61 19.09 -31.08
C LYS A 190 -21.13 19.11 -30.91
N ASN A 191 -21.76 18.28 -30.10
CA ASN A 191 -23.21 18.39 -29.90
C ASN A 191 -23.63 17.95 -28.49
N ILE A 192 -23.35 18.71 -27.44
CA ILE A 192 -24.10 18.63 -26.17
C ILE A 192 -24.83 19.95 -26.02
N THR A 193 -26.12 19.88 -25.72
CA THR A 193 -26.92 21.09 -25.46
C THR A 193 -26.73 21.52 -24.01
N GLU A 194 -26.71 22.82 -23.76
CA GLU A 194 -26.64 23.39 -22.41
C GLU A 194 -27.79 22.86 -21.52
N ARG A 195 -28.97 22.62 -22.11
CA ARG A 195 -30.11 22.00 -21.43
C ARG A 195 -29.83 20.59 -20.90
N GLU A 196 -29.09 19.76 -21.63
CA GLU A 196 -28.72 18.42 -21.16
C GLU A 196 -27.72 18.49 -20.01
N VAL A 197 -26.75 19.41 -20.10
CA VAL A 197 -25.78 19.66 -19.03
C VAL A 197 -26.48 20.12 -17.76
N ASP A 198 -27.39 21.07 -17.87
CA ASP A 198 -28.13 21.60 -16.71
C ASP A 198 -29.06 20.55 -16.11
N ALA A 199 -29.80 19.81 -16.94
CA ALA A 199 -30.65 18.71 -16.48
C ALA A 199 -29.83 17.62 -15.78
N PHE A 200 -28.66 17.28 -16.32
CA PHE A 200 -27.75 16.32 -15.72
C PHE A 200 -27.21 16.81 -14.37
N ARG A 201 -26.74 18.05 -14.28
CA ARG A 201 -26.27 18.65 -13.03
C ARG A 201 -27.36 18.70 -11.97
N MET A 202 -28.58 19.11 -12.32
CA MET A 202 -29.73 19.09 -11.40
C MET A 202 -30.04 17.69 -10.90
N LYS A 203 -30.01 16.68 -11.78
CA LYS A 203 -30.24 15.29 -11.39
C LYS A 203 -29.11 14.73 -10.54
N ALA A 204 -27.86 15.07 -10.85
CA ALA A 204 -26.69 14.72 -10.04
C ALA A 204 -26.79 15.26 -8.61
N ILE A 205 -27.15 16.53 -8.45
CA ILE A 205 -27.40 17.15 -7.13
C ILE A 205 -28.50 16.40 -6.39
N SER A 206 -29.62 16.10 -7.06
CA SER A 206 -30.73 15.35 -6.45
C SER A 206 -30.31 13.94 -6.02
N LEU A 207 -29.49 13.24 -6.82
CA LEU A 207 -28.96 11.92 -6.48
C LEU A 207 -27.99 11.98 -5.30
N ILE A 208 -27.12 12.98 -5.24
CA ILE A 208 -26.20 13.21 -4.12
C ILE A 208 -26.99 13.41 -2.82
N GLN A 209 -28.04 14.23 -2.87
CA GLN A 209 -28.93 14.49 -1.73
C GLN A 209 -29.71 13.24 -1.31
N SER A 210 -30.23 12.45 -2.25
CA SER A 210 -31.01 11.25 -1.93
C SER A 210 -30.17 10.09 -1.36
N HIS A 211 -28.91 9.97 -1.77
CA HIS A 211 -27.99 8.93 -1.28
C HIS A 211 -27.36 9.27 0.07
N GLY A 212 -27.64 10.45 0.63
CA GLY A 212 -27.07 10.88 1.92
C GLY A 212 -25.55 11.02 1.88
N ILE A 213 -25.00 11.38 0.72
CA ILE A 213 -23.56 11.56 0.54
C ILE A 213 -23.12 12.81 1.28
N ILE A 214 -22.15 12.63 2.17
CA ILE A 214 -21.69 13.70 3.06
C ILE A 214 -20.60 14.48 2.33
N PHE A 215 -21.01 15.55 1.64
CA PHE A 215 -20.10 16.67 1.43
C PHE A 215 -19.98 17.47 2.74
N PRO A 216 -18.83 18.12 3.01
CA PRO A 216 -18.69 18.95 4.21
C PRO A 216 -19.72 20.10 4.26
N SER A 217 -20.17 20.57 3.09
CA SER A 217 -21.35 21.42 2.98
C SER A 217 -22.12 21.19 1.67
N ILE A 218 -23.39 21.60 1.64
CA ILE A 218 -24.20 21.63 0.41
C ILE A 218 -23.55 22.54 -0.65
N SER A 219 -22.93 23.65 -0.23
CA SER A 219 -22.23 24.56 -1.15
C SER A 219 -21.07 23.87 -1.86
N GLU A 220 -20.29 23.06 -1.16
CA GLU A 220 -19.19 22.30 -1.77
C GLU A 220 -19.70 21.22 -2.71
N ALA A 221 -20.84 20.58 -2.41
CA ALA A 221 -21.47 19.65 -3.34
C ALA A 221 -21.83 20.35 -4.67
N PHE A 222 -22.42 21.55 -4.59
CA PHE A 222 -22.76 22.35 -5.76
C PHE A 222 -21.52 22.80 -6.54
N SER A 223 -20.51 23.33 -5.86
CA SER A 223 -19.26 23.74 -6.52
C SER A 223 -18.58 22.55 -7.20
N SER A 224 -18.52 21.39 -6.53
CA SER A 224 -17.93 20.17 -7.09
C SER A 224 -18.65 19.71 -8.36
N VAL A 225 -19.98 19.67 -8.37
CA VAL A 225 -20.78 19.32 -9.56
C VAL A 225 -20.63 20.36 -10.67
N ARG A 226 -20.44 21.63 -10.33
CA ARG A 226 -20.32 22.71 -11.32
C ARG A 226 -18.95 22.72 -11.99
N GLU A 227 -17.90 22.58 -11.20
CA GLU A 227 -16.50 22.72 -11.63
C GLU A 227 -15.97 21.44 -12.28
N SER A 228 -16.54 20.28 -11.94
CA SER A 228 -16.07 19.01 -12.50
C SER A 228 -16.52 18.85 -13.96
N PRO A 229 -15.61 18.46 -14.87
CA PRO A 229 -15.92 18.23 -16.28
C PRO A 229 -16.95 17.09 -16.47
N ILE A 230 -17.77 17.21 -17.52
CA ILE A 230 -18.75 16.20 -17.93
C ILE A 230 -18.29 15.59 -19.25
N TYR A 231 -18.20 14.26 -19.29
CA TYR A 231 -17.79 13.47 -20.44
C TYR A 231 -18.99 12.87 -21.14
N THR A 232 -18.87 12.64 -22.45
CA THR A 232 -19.99 12.14 -23.24
C THR A 232 -19.64 11.00 -24.15
N THR A 233 -20.52 10.01 -24.20
CA THR A 233 -20.47 8.89 -25.13
C THR A 233 -21.78 8.83 -25.92
N ILE A 234 -21.67 8.83 -27.25
CA ILE A 234 -22.84 8.74 -28.14
C ILE A 234 -22.90 7.33 -28.71
N SER A 235 -23.96 6.60 -28.37
CA SER A 235 -24.27 5.30 -28.97
C SER A 235 -25.38 5.48 -29.99
N ARG A 236 -25.08 5.09 -31.25
CA ARG A 236 -26.10 4.97 -32.29
C ARG A 236 -26.61 3.53 -32.27
N ASP A 237 -27.91 3.35 -32.02
CA ASP A 237 -28.52 2.02 -32.12
C ASP A 237 -28.44 1.55 -33.57
N ALA A 238 -27.59 0.54 -33.82
CA ALA A 238 -27.38 -0.04 -35.14
C ALA A 238 -28.35 -1.21 -35.46
N THR A 239 -29.31 -1.52 -34.58
CA THR A 239 -30.07 -2.79 -34.63
C THR A 239 -31.57 -2.67 -34.90
N GLN A 240 -32.11 -1.49 -35.23
CA GLN A 240 -33.51 -1.40 -35.66
C GLN A 240 -33.66 -0.52 -36.90
N SER A 241 -33.60 -1.17 -38.06
CA SER A 241 -34.22 -0.64 -39.28
C SER A 241 -35.72 -0.47 -39.01
N VAL A 242 -36.27 0.69 -39.42
CA VAL A 242 -37.71 1.01 -39.63
C VAL A 242 -38.32 2.11 -38.73
N LEU A 243 -37.62 2.71 -37.76
CA LEU A 243 -38.10 3.93 -37.05
C LEU A 243 -37.02 5.03 -37.02
N PRO A 244 -37.38 6.33 -36.90
CA PRO A 244 -36.41 7.43 -36.99
C PRO A 244 -35.30 7.19 -35.97
N ALA A 245 -34.05 7.25 -36.44
CA ALA A 245 -32.88 6.76 -35.72
C ALA A 245 -32.62 7.56 -34.45
N SER A 246 -33.26 7.23 -33.33
CA SER A 246 -32.96 7.89 -32.06
C SER A 246 -31.53 7.60 -31.63
N SER A 247 -30.79 8.64 -31.23
CA SER A 247 -29.44 8.48 -30.67
C SER A 247 -29.50 8.57 -29.15
N VAL A 248 -28.74 7.72 -28.47
CA VAL A 248 -28.60 7.75 -27.00
C VAL A 248 -27.27 8.41 -26.65
N ILE A 249 -27.33 9.38 -25.75
CA ILE A 249 -26.18 10.15 -25.28
C ILE A 249 -26.03 9.89 -23.81
N GLN A 250 -24.91 9.31 -23.44
CA GLN A 250 -24.52 9.09 -22.07
C GLN A 250 -23.61 10.22 -21.61
N LEU A 251 -23.92 10.82 -20.48
CA LEU A 251 -23.09 11.77 -19.76
C LEU A 251 -22.49 11.08 -18.54
N GLU A 252 -21.22 11.33 -18.27
CA GLU A 252 -20.50 10.85 -17.09
C GLU A 252 -19.75 12.00 -16.42
N GLN A 253 -19.83 12.10 -15.10
CA GLN A 253 -19.09 13.07 -14.31
C GLN A 253 -18.48 12.39 -13.08
N THR A 254 -17.21 12.69 -12.83
CA THR A 254 -16.48 12.13 -11.68
C THR A 254 -16.21 13.23 -10.68
N LEU A 255 -16.64 13.04 -9.43
CA LEU A 255 -16.41 13.94 -8.31
C LEU A 255 -15.50 13.27 -7.27
N SER A 256 -14.72 14.05 -6.55
CA SER A 256 -13.95 13.56 -5.40
C SER A 256 -14.22 14.46 -4.18
N PRO A 257 -15.26 14.15 -3.38
CA PRO A 257 -15.67 14.99 -2.26
C PRO A 257 -14.64 15.00 -1.11
N PHE A 258 -13.92 13.89 -0.97
CA PHE A 258 -12.93 13.67 0.07
C PHE A 258 -11.81 12.80 -0.49
N PRO A 259 -10.55 12.98 -0.06
CA PRO A 259 -9.46 12.13 -0.54
C PRO A 259 -9.69 10.65 -0.29
N GLY A 260 -9.57 9.86 -1.36
CA GLY A 260 -9.88 8.43 -1.34
C GLY A 260 -11.36 8.10 -1.54
N GLU A 261 -12.22 9.09 -1.81
CA GLU A 261 -13.59 8.86 -2.27
C GLU A 261 -13.77 9.42 -3.68
N THR A 262 -14.37 8.61 -4.55
CA THR A 262 -14.74 8.94 -5.92
C THR A 262 -16.22 8.68 -6.10
N ILE A 263 -16.95 9.66 -6.63
CA ILE A 263 -18.34 9.53 -7.02
C ILE A 263 -18.38 9.57 -8.55
N ILE A 264 -18.96 8.55 -9.17
CA ILE A 264 -19.17 8.51 -10.62
C ILE A 264 -20.67 8.66 -10.86
N LEU A 265 -21.03 9.78 -11.48
CA LEU A 265 -22.39 10.11 -11.87
C LEU A 265 -22.56 9.75 -13.34
N ARG A 266 -23.57 8.96 -13.66
CA ARG A 266 -23.93 8.61 -15.05
C ARG A 266 -25.37 8.96 -15.31
N GLY A 267 -25.69 9.31 -16.56
CA GLY A 267 -27.04 9.63 -16.98
C GLY A 267 -27.15 9.64 -18.49
N SER A 268 -28.25 9.15 -19.03
CA SER A 268 -28.46 9.08 -20.48
C SER A 268 -29.67 9.90 -20.94
N PHE A 269 -29.54 10.44 -22.15
CA PHE A 269 -30.57 11.21 -22.85
C PHE A 269 -30.86 10.56 -24.19
N LYS A 270 -32.14 10.48 -24.55
CA LYS A 270 -32.58 10.09 -25.87
C LYS A 270 -32.75 11.35 -26.71
N ARG A 271 -32.11 11.42 -27.88
CA ARG A 271 -32.32 12.46 -28.89
C ARG A 271 -33.11 11.91 -30.06
N ASP A 272 -34.11 12.67 -30.47
CA ASP A 272 -34.78 12.46 -31.76
C ASP A 272 -33.94 13.13 -32.85
N THR A 273 -33.53 12.38 -33.87
CA THR A 273 -32.69 12.89 -34.98
C THR A 273 -33.36 13.98 -35.79
N ASN A 274 -34.69 14.10 -35.73
CA ASN A 274 -35.46 15.06 -36.50
C ASN A 274 -35.76 16.36 -35.73
N ALA A 275 -35.49 16.40 -34.42
CA ALA A 275 -35.75 17.55 -33.59
C ALA A 275 -34.43 18.18 -33.12
N ILE A 276 -34.14 19.38 -33.60
CA ILE A 276 -32.93 20.17 -33.26
C ILE A 276 -32.81 20.42 -31.74
N THR A 277 -33.89 20.24 -30.97
CA THR A 277 -33.98 20.65 -29.55
C THR A 277 -34.62 19.65 -28.59
N SER A 278 -35.05 18.46 -29.01
CA SER A 278 -35.71 17.51 -28.09
C SER A 278 -34.76 16.39 -27.63
N SER A 279 -34.09 16.63 -26.51
CA SER A 279 -33.46 15.59 -25.71
C SER A 279 -34.34 15.28 -24.50
N THR A 280 -34.66 14.01 -24.29
CA THR A 280 -35.44 13.55 -23.14
C THR A 280 -34.55 12.68 -22.25
N PRO A 281 -34.44 12.97 -20.94
CA PRO A 281 -33.68 12.12 -20.01
C PRO A 281 -34.33 10.73 -19.92
N ILE A 282 -33.51 9.68 -19.93
CA ILE A 282 -33.96 8.31 -19.71
C ILE A 282 -33.99 8.10 -18.19
N SER A 283 -35.19 8.01 -17.60
CA SER A 283 -35.39 8.07 -16.14
C SER A 283 -34.56 7.05 -15.36
N ASP A 284 -34.40 5.83 -15.87
CA ASP A 284 -33.70 4.74 -15.19
C ASP A 284 -32.20 4.67 -15.50
N SER A 285 -31.68 5.62 -16.29
CA SER A 285 -30.27 5.64 -16.68
C SER A 285 -29.37 6.47 -15.75
N PHE A 286 -29.99 7.16 -14.79
CA PHE A 286 -29.28 8.05 -13.88
C PHE A 286 -28.81 7.27 -12.66
N GLU A 287 -27.50 7.02 -12.61
CA GLU A 287 -26.85 6.19 -11.61
C GLU A 287 -25.78 7.00 -10.88
N LEU A 288 -25.60 6.66 -9.60
CA LEU A 288 -24.55 7.20 -8.76
C LEU A 288 -23.78 6.01 -8.19
N ASP A 289 -22.54 5.85 -8.66
CA ASP A 289 -21.60 4.88 -8.10
C ASP A 289 -20.65 5.59 -7.13
N ILE A 290 -20.36 4.95 -5.99
CA ILE A 290 -19.39 5.44 -5.01
C ILE A 290 -18.27 4.42 -4.88
N GLU A 291 -17.04 4.86 -5.09
CA GLU A 291 -15.84 4.09 -4.84
C GLU A 291 -15.04 4.75 -3.70
N SER A 292 -14.87 4.05 -2.58
CA SER A 292 -14.05 4.53 -1.45
C SER A 292 -12.85 3.61 -1.25
N ILE A 293 -11.65 4.18 -1.34
CA ILE A 293 -10.36 3.54 -1.11
C ILE A 293 -9.62 4.35 -0.05
N GLN A 294 -9.40 3.74 1.12
CA GLN A 294 -8.64 4.36 2.21
C GLN A 294 -7.49 3.44 2.62
N THR A 295 -6.27 3.98 2.61
CA THR A 295 -5.06 3.28 3.06
C THR A 295 -4.75 3.57 4.52
N GLY A 296 -5.35 4.62 5.11
CA GLY A 296 -5.00 5.14 6.42
C GLY A 296 -3.73 6.01 6.42
N PHE A 297 -3.12 6.23 5.26
CA PHE A 297 -2.03 7.18 5.06
C PHE A 297 -2.59 8.51 4.52
N PRO A 298 -2.09 9.69 4.97
CA PRO A 298 -2.65 10.98 4.56
C PRO A 298 -2.47 11.27 3.07
N TYR A 299 -3.54 11.70 2.41
CA TYR A 299 -3.45 12.41 1.14
C TYR A 299 -2.73 13.76 1.31
N PRO A 300 -2.04 14.31 0.30
CA PRO A 300 -1.29 15.56 0.44
C PRO A 300 -2.10 16.72 1.05
N ALA A 301 -3.36 16.91 0.62
CA ALA A 301 -4.24 17.92 1.19
C ALA A 301 -4.65 17.66 2.65
N GLN A 302 -4.69 16.40 3.10
CA GLN A 302 -5.01 16.05 4.49
C GLN A 302 -3.84 16.33 5.45
N HIS A 303 -2.61 16.41 4.95
CA HIS A 303 -1.44 16.78 5.74
C HIS A 303 -1.20 18.30 5.68
N THR A 304 -0.31 18.78 4.81
CA THR A 304 0.07 20.21 4.72
C THR A 304 0.08 20.74 3.27
N GLY A 305 -0.61 20.04 2.36
CA GLY A 305 -0.50 20.26 0.92
C GLY A 305 0.57 19.40 0.26
N TRP A 306 1.42 18.73 1.05
CA TRP A 306 2.32 17.69 0.60
C TRP A 306 2.23 16.47 1.52
N SER A 307 2.36 15.29 0.95
CA SER A 307 2.64 14.06 1.67
C SER A 307 3.37 13.12 0.72
N LEU A 308 4.09 12.14 1.25
CA LEU A 308 4.66 11.05 0.46
C LEU A 308 3.59 9.95 0.23
N SER A 309 4.01 8.84 -0.35
CA SER A 309 3.12 7.74 -0.69
C SER A 309 3.24 6.57 0.29
N ASP A 310 2.13 5.89 0.54
CA ASP A 310 2.05 4.72 1.41
C ASP A 310 3.07 3.59 1.12
N PRO A 311 3.44 3.31 -0.15
CA PRO A 311 4.46 2.31 -0.49
C PRO A 311 5.85 2.52 0.13
N LEU A 312 6.15 3.70 0.68
CA LEU A 312 7.41 3.96 1.37
C LEU A 312 7.45 3.36 2.79
N ILE A 313 6.30 2.92 3.30
CA ILE A 313 6.18 2.24 4.59
C ILE A 313 5.95 0.73 4.34
N PRO A 314 6.76 -0.15 4.94
CA PRO A 314 6.53 -1.60 4.87
C PRO A 314 5.15 -1.96 5.45
N SER A 315 4.21 -2.39 4.61
CA SER A 315 2.82 -2.61 5.02
C SER A 315 2.60 -3.95 5.72
N LEU A 316 3.33 -5.01 5.32
CA LEU A 316 3.22 -6.35 5.89
C LEU A 316 4.60 -7.03 6.02
N PRO A 317 5.47 -6.55 6.93
CA PRO A 317 6.75 -7.23 7.18
C PRO A 317 6.52 -8.67 7.62
N HIS A 318 7.32 -9.62 7.14
CA HIS A 318 7.03 -11.03 7.41
C HIS A 318 7.27 -11.40 8.87
N ARG A 319 8.26 -10.79 9.54
CA ARG A 319 8.64 -11.07 10.94
C ARG A 319 8.42 -9.83 11.83
N THR A 320 7.18 -9.62 12.28
CA THR A 320 6.78 -8.47 13.11
C THR A 320 7.40 -8.46 14.52
N GLU A 321 7.89 -9.61 15.01
CA GLU A 321 8.53 -9.77 16.32
C GLU A 321 9.72 -8.82 16.56
N GLY A 322 10.43 -8.43 15.49
CA GLY A 322 11.56 -7.50 15.54
C GLY A 322 11.20 -6.04 15.23
N LEU A 323 9.91 -5.75 15.04
CA LEU A 323 9.36 -4.51 14.51
C LEU A 323 8.17 -4.06 15.36
N LEU A 324 8.35 -4.00 16.69
CA LEU A 324 7.27 -3.72 17.63
C LEU A 324 6.67 -2.33 17.44
N LYS A 325 7.51 -1.30 17.25
CA LYS A 325 6.99 0.07 17.08
C LYS A 325 6.29 0.21 15.74
N LEU A 326 6.90 -0.29 14.67
CA LEU A 326 6.27 -0.32 13.35
C LEU A 326 4.94 -1.10 13.37
N SER A 327 4.88 -2.26 14.02
CA SER A 327 3.64 -3.04 14.10
C SER A 327 2.52 -2.31 14.83
N THR A 328 2.85 -1.50 15.85
CA THR A 328 1.89 -0.66 16.56
C THR A 328 1.36 0.43 15.65
N LEU A 329 2.25 1.13 14.94
CA LEU A 329 1.89 2.17 13.98
C LEU A 329 1.02 1.64 12.83
N LEU A 330 1.37 0.48 12.26
CA LEU A 330 0.59 -0.16 11.19
C LEU A 330 -0.80 -0.60 11.67
N ARG A 331 -0.93 -1.05 12.93
CA ARG A 331 -2.22 -1.39 13.51
C ARG A 331 -3.12 -0.15 13.64
N GLU A 332 -2.58 0.97 14.13
CA GLU A 332 -3.30 2.23 14.23
C GLU A 332 -3.72 2.75 12.85
N LYS A 333 -2.80 2.72 11.89
CA LYS A 333 -3.09 3.03 10.48
C LYS A 333 -4.26 2.19 9.93
N ASN A 334 -4.25 0.87 10.18
CA ASN A 334 -5.32 -0.02 9.72
C ASN A 334 -6.67 0.28 10.39
N ILE A 335 -6.68 0.61 11.69
CA ILE A 335 -7.90 1.00 12.41
C ILE A 335 -8.49 2.27 11.78
N VAL A 336 -7.66 3.29 11.57
CA VAL A 336 -8.07 4.56 10.94
C VAL A 336 -8.57 4.33 9.50
N ALA A 337 -7.86 3.51 8.71
CA ALA A 337 -8.30 3.17 7.35
C ALA A 337 -9.71 2.56 7.34
N GLN A 338 -10.00 1.64 8.26
CA GLN A 338 -11.32 1.02 8.38
C GLN A 338 -12.39 2.02 8.86
N ALA A 339 -12.06 2.90 9.81
CA ALA A 339 -12.99 3.89 10.32
C ALA A 339 -13.37 4.94 9.24
N LEU A 340 -12.39 5.36 8.43
CA LEU A 340 -12.63 6.24 7.28
C LEU A 340 -13.53 5.57 6.23
N LEU A 341 -13.34 4.28 5.94
CA LEU A 341 -14.20 3.53 4.99
C LEU A 341 -15.63 3.38 5.49
N LYS A 342 -15.82 3.16 6.79
CA LYS A 342 -17.14 2.98 7.40
C LYS A 342 -17.91 4.28 7.60
N ARG A 343 -17.31 5.43 7.25
CA ARG A 343 -17.87 6.78 7.46
C ARG A 343 -18.28 7.02 8.91
N GLU A 344 -17.48 6.52 9.85
CA GLU A 344 -17.64 6.81 11.28
C GLU A 344 -17.33 8.29 11.56
N SER A 345 -17.51 8.77 12.80
CA SER A 345 -17.28 10.19 13.20
C SER A 345 -15.91 10.76 12.79
N ILE A 346 -14.93 9.89 12.53
CA ILE A 346 -13.59 10.24 12.05
C ILE A 346 -13.64 10.90 10.66
N ILE A 347 -14.53 10.52 9.75
CA ILE A 347 -14.59 11.14 8.41
C ILE A 347 -15.03 12.60 8.50
N THR A 348 -16.03 12.89 9.32
CA THR A 348 -16.53 14.25 9.56
C THR A 348 -15.41 15.12 10.12
N LYS A 349 -14.68 14.60 11.11
CA LYS A 349 -13.54 15.29 11.69
C LYS A 349 -12.41 15.52 10.67
N ALA A 350 -12.07 14.52 9.87
CA ALA A 350 -11.06 14.66 8.83
C ALA A 350 -11.44 15.73 7.79
N SER A 351 -12.73 15.77 7.41
CA SER A 351 -13.29 16.76 6.49
C SER A 351 -13.28 18.18 7.07
N GLU A 352 -13.70 18.35 8.33
CA GLU A 352 -13.63 19.64 9.04
C GLU A 352 -12.18 20.15 9.14
N CYS A 353 -11.25 19.25 9.50
CA CYS A 353 -9.84 19.59 9.58
C CYS A 353 -9.28 20.02 8.23
N LEU A 354 -9.65 19.34 7.14
CA LEU A 354 -9.27 19.71 5.78
C LEU A 354 -9.82 21.09 5.40
N ALA A 355 -11.07 21.39 5.74
CA ALA A 355 -11.69 22.68 5.47
C ALA A 355 -10.94 23.83 6.20
N LEU A 356 -10.62 23.65 7.48
CA LEU A 356 -9.84 24.62 8.26
C LEU A 356 -8.44 24.86 7.67
N LYS A 357 -7.79 23.79 7.18
CA LYS A 357 -6.48 23.91 6.52
C LYS A 357 -6.57 24.66 5.20
N LYS A 358 -7.61 24.42 4.40
CA LYS A 358 -7.85 25.15 3.15
C LYS A 358 -8.01 26.64 3.43
N GLU A 359 -8.90 27.01 4.36
CA GLU A 359 -9.14 28.40 4.73
C GLU A 359 -7.86 29.10 5.21
N ALA A 360 -7.14 28.46 6.14
CA ALA A 360 -5.89 28.99 6.68
C ALA A 360 -4.78 29.15 5.62
N ALA A 361 -4.68 28.21 4.66
CA ALA A 361 -3.70 28.29 3.59
C ALA A 361 -4.03 29.42 2.59
N GLU A 362 -5.30 29.68 2.30
CA GLU A 362 -5.70 30.79 1.42
C GLU A 362 -5.54 32.16 2.09
N GLU A 363 -5.83 32.27 3.39
CA GLU A 363 -5.61 33.51 4.16
C GLU A 363 -4.13 33.94 4.16
N HIS A 364 -3.22 32.96 4.22
CA HIS A 364 -1.76 33.16 4.28
C HIS A 364 -1.03 32.63 3.04
N ARG A 365 -1.65 32.80 1.87
CA ARG A 365 -1.23 32.17 0.61
C ARG A 365 0.24 32.33 0.24
N GLU A 366 0.76 33.55 0.28
CA GLU A 366 2.14 33.86 -0.14
C GLU A 366 3.17 33.19 0.76
N GLU A 367 3.00 33.30 2.08
CA GLU A 367 3.88 32.65 3.07
C GLU A 367 3.76 31.12 2.97
N PHE A 368 2.56 30.59 2.81
CA PHE A 368 2.33 29.15 2.63
C PHE A 368 3.08 28.59 1.42
N LEU A 369 2.98 29.24 0.25
CA LEU A 369 3.70 28.81 -0.96
C LEU A 369 5.22 28.98 -0.83
N THR A 370 5.68 30.01 -0.10
CA THR A 370 7.10 30.23 0.19
C THR A 370 7.68 29.09 1.02
N LEU A 371 6.98 28.65 2.07
CA LEU A 371 7.40 27.51 2.90
C LEU A 371 7.52 26.21 2.10
N HIS A 372 6.61 25.96 1.15
CA HIS A 372 6.70 24.81 0.25
C HIS A 372 7.87 24.90 -0.74
N LYS A 373 8.18 26.11 -1.23
CA LYS A 373 9.37 26.35 -2.05
C LYS A 373 10.66 26.04 -1.26
N GLU A 374 10.74 26.50 -0.01
CA GLU A 374 11.86 26.20 0.89
C GLU A 374 12.02 24.70 1.15
N LEU A 375 10.90 24.00 1.38
CA LEU A 375 10.89 22.54 1.51
C LEU A 375 11.49 21.86 0.27
N CYS A 376 11.03 22.24 -0.93
CA CYS A 376 11.53 21.69 -2.18
C CYS A 376 13.03 21.96 -2.37
N LEU A 377 13.49 23.17 -2.08
CA LEU A 377 14.91 23.53 -2.14
C LEU A 377 15.73 22.70 -1.13
N SER A 378 15.22 22.49 0.08
CA SER A 378 15.86 21.65 1.09
C SER A 378 15.99 20.20 0.62
N ILE A 379 14.92 19.63 0.03
CA ILE A 379 14.94 18.28 -0.58
C ILE A 379 16.02 18.21 -1.67
N LEU A 380 16.00 19.14 -2.63
CA LEU A 380 16.92 19.14 -3.78
C LEU A 380 18.37 19.44 -3.39
N SER A 381 18.62 20.18 -2.30
CA SER A 381 19.97 20.48 -1.81
C SER A 381 20.77 19.24 -1.40
N ASN A 382 20.08 18.11 -1.16
CA ASN A 382 20.71 16.82 -0.90
C ASN A 382 21.11 16.08 -2.19
N THR A 383 20.93 16.69 -3.38
CA THR A 383 21.20 16.12 -4.70
C THR A 383 22.13 17.00 -5.54
N GLN A 384 22.69 16.45 -6.63
CA GLN A 384 23.58 17.19 -7.54
C GLN A 384 22.83 18.10 -8.54
N GLU A 385 21.50 18.06 -8.58
CA GLU A 385 20.66 18.74 -9.59
C GLU A 385 20.37 20.23 -9.28
N ALA A 386 21.05 20.81 -8.28
CA ALA A 386 20.72 22.12 -7.72
C ALA A 386 20.80 23.32 -8.69
N LYS A 387 21.58 23.23 -9.79
CA LYS A 387 21.92 24.40 -10.62
C LYS A 387 20.74 25.05 -11.38
N ASN A 388 19.68 24.29 -11.68
CA ASN A 388 18.47 24.80 -12.36
C ASN A 388 17.21 24.74 -11.48
N ALA A 389 17.34 24.24 -10.25
CA ALA A 389 16.21 23.96 -9.39
C ALA A 389 15.43 25.22 -9.01
N GLU A 390 16.14 26.30 -8.69
CA GLU A 390 15.52 27.52 -8.19
C GLU A 390 14.61 28.20 -9.22
N ASN A 391 15.00 28.23 -10.49
CA ASN A 391 14.18 28.80 -11.56
C ASN A 391 12.92 27.96 -11.81
N VAL A 392 13.05 26.64 -11.88
CA VAL A 392 11.92 25.73 -12.07
C VAL A 392 10.92 25.87 -10.93
N LEU A 393 11.40 25.85 -9.68
CA LEU A 393 10.54 26.01 -8.51
C LEU A 393 9.91 27.41 -8.47
N SER A 394 10.65 28.47 -8.77
CA SER A 394 10.11 29.83 -8.79
C SER A 394 8.95 29.97 -9.79
N ASN A 395 9.11 29.42 -11.01
CA ASN A 395 8.05 29.43 -12.01
C ASN A 395 6.83 28.62 -11.57
N TYR A 396 7.05 27.43 -11.00
CA TYR A 396 5.97 26.57 -10.51
C TYR A 396 5.17 27.22 -9.37
N PHE A 397 5.83 27.78 -8.36
CA PHE A 397 5.14 28.43 -7.24
C PHE A 397 4.48 29.75 -7.64
N ALA A 398 5.03 30.49 -8.61
CA ALA A 398 4.34 31.64 -9.20
C ALA A 398 3.08 31.22 -9.96
N TRP A 399 3.13 30.12 -10.71
CA TRP A 399 1.97 29.54 -11.39
C TRP A 399 0.89 29.08 -10.40
N LEU A 400 1.28 28.40 -9.30
CA LEU A 400 0.37 28.01 -8.21
C LEU A 400 -0.29 29.23 -7.54
N ASN A 401 0.42 30.35 -7.42
CA ASN A 401 -0.13 31.56 -6.84
C ASN A 401 -1.32 32.12 -7.65
N ASN A 402 -1.41 31.81 -8.95
CA ASN A 402 -2.50 32.23 -9.83
C ASN A 402 -3.66 31.22 -9.91
N GLN A 403 -3.59 30.07 -9.22
CA GLN A 403 -4.65 29.06 -9.24
C GLN A 403 -5.82 29.44 -8.31
N PRO A 404 -7.03 28.87 -8.47
CA PRO A 404 -8.15 29.20 -7.59
C PRO A 404 -7.90 28.88 -6.12
N THR A 405 -7.27 27.74 -5.82
CA THR A 405 -6.94 27.33 -4.45
C THR A 405 -5.51 26.78 -4.37
N ALA A 406 -4.63 27.46 -3.65
CA ALA A 406 -3.23 27.11 -3.48
C ALA A 406 -3.06 25.73 -2.86
N LEU A 407 -3.77 25.42 -1.76
CA LEU A 407 -3.65 24.12 -1.07
C LEU A 407 -4.09 22.95 -1.97
N THR A 408 -5.18 23.11 -2.72
CA THR A 408 -5.67 22.05 -3.59
C THR A 408 -4.72 21.83 -4.77
N SER A 409 -4.28 22.91 -5.43
CA SER A 409 -3.39 22.81 -6.59
C SER A 409 -2.03 22.22 -6.23
N ILE A 410 -1.44 22.60 -5.10
CA ILE A 410 -0.17 22.00 -4.65
C ILE A 410 -0.36 20.53 -4.25
N ALA A 411 -1.45 20.20 -3.56
CA ALA A 411 -1.77 18.82 -3.18
C ALA A 411 -1.98 17.92 -4.39
N LEU A 412 -2.62 18.43 -5.46
CA LEU A 412 -2.76 17.72 -6.73
C LEU A 412 -1.40 17.48 -7.40
N GLY A 413 -0.52 18.46 -7.41
CA GLY A 413 0.84 18.31 -7.93
C GLY A 413 1.65 17.23 -7.19
N TYR A 414 1.62 17.22 -5.86
CA TYR A 414 2.25 16.17 -5.06
C TYR A 414 1.56 14.81 -5.16
N HIS A 415 0.24 14.79 -5.31
CA HIS A 415 -0.49 13.55 -5.55
C HIS A 415 -0.07 12.92 -6.87
N ASP A 416 -0.01 13.71 -7.95
CA ASP A 416 0.43 13.25 -9.27
C ASP A 416 1.88 12.76 -9.24
N LEU A 417 2.75 13.48 -8.52
CA LEU A 417 4.11 13.01 -8.24
C LEU A 417 4.11 11.63 -7.58
N ASN A 418 3.37 11.46 -6.49
CA ASN A 418 3.28 10.20 -5.76
C ASN A 418 2.74 9.06 -6.62
N GLN A 419 1.71 9.33 -7.45
CA GLN A 419 1.11 8.34 -8.35
C GLN A 419 2.14 7.87 -9.39
N ARG A 420 2.80 8.81 -10.07
CA ARG A 420 3.69 8.54 -11.21
C ARG A 420 5.06 8.01 -10.80
N PHE A 421 5.66 8.58 -9.77
CA PHE A 421 7.07 8.35 -9.44
C PHE A 421 7.30 7.36 -8.31
N ILE A 422 6.27 7.03 -7.52
CA ILE A 422 6.40 6.12 -6.36
C ILE A 422 5.42 4.94 -6.48
N LEU A 423 4.13 5.22 -6.59
CA LEU A 423 3.11 4.17 -6.62
C LEU A 423 3.18 3.35 -7.91
N HIS A 424 3.27 3.99 -9.08
CA HIS A 424 3.34 3.26 -10.35
C HIS A 424 4.56 2.32 -10.45
N PRO A 425 5.81 2.73 -10.11
CA PRO A 425 6.95 1.82 -10.04
C PRO A 425 6.76 0.68 -9.02
N PHE A 426 6.21 0.98 -7.84
CA PHE A 426 5.89 -0.05 -6.84
C PHE A 426 4.89 -1.08 -7.40
N GLU A 427 3.80 -0.62 -8.01
CA GLU A 427 2.78 -1.47 -8.63
C GLU A 427 3.35 -2.25 -9.83
N ALA A 428 4.24 -1.66 -10.62
CA ALA A 428 4.91 -2.35 -11.72
C ALA A 428 5.75 -3.53 -11.21
N LEU A 429 6.55 -3.34 -10.16
CA LEU A 429 7.33 -4.41 -9.53
C LEU A 429 6.42 -5.45 -8.87
N ASN A 430 5.39 -5.01 -8.15
CA ASN A 430 4.43 -5.91 -7.51
C ASN A 430 3.68 -6.77 -8.55
N ARG A 431 3.20 -6.16 -9.65
CA ARG A 431 2.56 -6.87 -10.76
C ARG A 431 3.54 -7.84 -11.42
N ALA A 432 4.79 -7.44 -11.65
CA ALA A 432 5.79 -8.32 -12.24
C ALA A 432 6.09 -9.55 -11.38
N TRP A 433 6.14 -9.37 -10.06
CA TRP A 433 6.26 -10.46 -9.09
C TRP A 433 5.03 -11.36 -9.13
N ILE A 434 3.85 -10.78 -8.91
CA ILE A 434 2.60 -11.52 -8.74
C ILE A 434 2.20 -12.27 -10.01
N ASN A 435 2.24 -11.59 -11.17
CA ASN A 435 1.87 -12.17 -12.47
C ASN A 435 3.01 -12.97 -13.10
N GLN A 436 4.19 -13.01 -12.46
CA GLN A 436 5.38 -13.73 -12.94
C GLN A 436 5.78 -13.31 -14.37
N THR A 437 5.58 -12.04 -14.73
CA THR A 437 5.91 -11.53 -16.09
C THR A 437 7.41 -11.42 -16.32
N ASN A 438 8.21 -11.36 -15.24
CA ASN A 438 9.66 -11.43 -15.31
C ASN A 438 10.16 -12.69 -14.56
N PRO A 439 10.62 -13.74 -15.28
CA PRO A 439 11.06 -14.99 -14.65
C PRO A 439 12.34 -14.83 -13.82
N GLU A 440 13.15 -13.80 -14.06
CA GLU A 440 14.38 -13.56 -13.29
C GLU A 440 14.11 -13.23 -11.81
N LEU A 441 12.90 -12.76 -11.48
CA LEU A 441 12.48 -12.54 -10.08
C LEU A 441 12.35 -13.85 -9.29
N LEU A 442 12.18 -14.99 -9.97
CA LEU A 442 12.12 -16.33 -9.37
C LEU A 442 13.45 -17.08 -9.46
N ASN A 443 14.54 -16.42 -9.88
CA ASN A 443 15.84 -17.08 -9.98
C ASN A 443 16.35 -17.54 -8.60
N ASP A 444 17.08 -18.65 -8.54
CA ASP A 444 17.71 -19.08 -7.28
C ASP A 444 18.89 -18.19 -6.86
N ASP A 445 19.48 -17.41 -7.78
CA ASP A 445 20.53 -16.43 -7.48
C ASP A 445 19.91 -15.10 -6.96
N PRO A 446 20.12 -14.74 -5.68
CA PRO A 446 19.57 -13.51 -5.11
C PRO A 446 20.06 -12.23 -5.82
N LYS A 447 21.27 -12.24 -6.39
CA LYS A 447 21.82 -11.08 -7.10
C LYS A 447 21.05 -10.82 -8.38
N ARG A 448 20.68 -11.87 -9.11
CA ARG A 448 19.85 -11.75 -10.33
C ARG A 448 18.47 -11.23 -10.01
N CYS A 449 17.87 -11.70 -8.92
CA CYS A 449 16.57 -11.22 -8.46
C CYS A 449 16.61 -9.73 -8.12
N PHE A 450 17.65 -9.28 -7.41
CA PHE A 450 17.87 -7.86 -7.13
C PHE A 450 18.03 -7.03 -8.40
N THR A 451 18.88 -7.46 -9.34
CA THR A 451 19.08 -6.74 -10.61
C THR A 451 17.80 -6.68 -11.45
N ALA A 452 17.02 -7.76 -11.50
CA ALA A 452 15.75 -7.79 -12.21
C ALA A 452 14.72 -6.84 -11.59
N ALA A 453 14.60 -6.82 -10.25
CA ALA A 453 13.73 -5.91 -9.54
C ALA A 453 14.13 -4.44 -9.76
N GLN A 454 15.43 -4.13 -9.65
CA GLN A 454 15.97 -2.80 -9.89
C GLN A 454 15.72 -2.33 -11.34
N LYS A 455 15.88 -3.23 -12.32
CA LYS A 455 15.61 -2.94 -13.72
C LYS A 455 14.15 -2.56 -13.95
N ILE A 456 13.20 -3.29 -13.34
CA ILE A 456 11.76 -2.99 -13.47
C ILE A 456 11.45 -1.59 -12.94
N LEU A 457 11.94 -1.24 -11.75
CA LEU A 457 11.75 0.09 -11.18
C LEU A 457 12.34 1.19 -12.06
N HIS A 458 13.58 1.01 -12.54
CA HIS A 458 14.23 1.97 -13.41
C HIS A 458 13.49 2.15 -14.74
N THR A 459 13.08 1.05 -15.39
CA THR A 459 12.29 1.11 -16.64
C THR A 459 10.96 1.81 -16.42
N SER A 460 10.27 1.57 -15.30
CA SER A 460 9.02 2.25 -14.96
C SER A 460 9.21 3.76 -14.80
N LEU A 461 10.29 4.18 -14.13
CA LEU A 461 10.64 5.59 -13.97
C LEU A 461 10.98 6.24 -15.32
N THR A 462 11.79 5.58 -16.17
CA THR A 462 12.13 6.09 -17.49
C THR A 462 10.89 6.24 -18.38
N SER A 463 9.98 5.27 -18.37
CA SER A 463 8.70 5.37 -19.12
C SER A 463 7.91 6.60 -18.67
N THR A 464 7.80 6.82 -17.37
CA THR A 464 7.09 7.96 -16.78
C THR A 464 7.70 9.29 -17.23
N LEU A 465 9.03 9.40 -17.27
CA LEU A 465 9.73 10.60 -17.73
C LEU A 465 9.53 10.85 -19.22
N GLU A 466 9.51 9.81 -20.05
CA GLU A 466 9.23 9.95 -21.48
C GLU A 466 7.78 10.33 -21.76
N GLU A 467 6.82 9.75 -21.03
CA GLU A 467 5.40 10.14 -21.09
C GLU A 467 5.19 11.61 -20.74
N LEU A 468 5.89 12.13 -19.72
CA LEU A 468 5.81 13.56 -19.35
C LEU A 468 6.40 14.48 -20.42
N LYS A 469 7.45 14.07 -21.13
CA LYS A 469 8.02 14.86 -22.25
C LYS A 469 7.11 14.89 -23.47
N GLN A 470 6.39 13.80 -23.70
CA GLN A 470 5.57 13.61 -24.90
C GLN A 470 4.14 14.13 -24.74
N ASN A 471 3.71 14.52 -23.54
CA ASN A 471 2.36 14.99 -23.28
C ASN A 471 2.26 16.52 -23.48
N PRO A 472 1.71 17.01 -24.61
CA PRO A 472 1.63 18.45 -24.89
C PRO A 472 0.61 19.18 -24.01
N ASN A 473 -0.24 18.46 -23.29
CA ASN A 473 -1.36 19.03 -22.52
C ASN A 473 -1.03 19.29 -21.05
N TYR A 474 0.16 18.89 -20.58
CA TYR A 474 0.57 19.19 -19.22
C TYR A 474 1.00 20.65 -19.11
N PRO A 475 0.54 21.41 -18.09
CA PRO A 475 1.09 22.73 -17.79
C PRO A 475 2.61 22.64 -17.69
N GLN A 476 3.32 23.51 -18.42
CA GLN A 476 4.78 23.44 -18.54
C GLN A 476 5.46 23.51 -17.17
N GLU A 477 4.94 24.35 -16.28
CA GLU A 477 5.44 24.56 -14.93
C GLU A 477 5.26 23.31 -14.07
N LEU A 478 4.10 22.64 -14.15
CA LEU A 478 3.84 21.39 -13.46
C LEU A 478 4.72 20.25 -14.02
N SER A 479 4.86 20.14 -15.33
CA SER A 479 5.72 19.15 -15.97
C SER A 479 7.19 19.33 -15.55
N ALA A 480 7.69 20.57 -15.55
CA ALA A 480 9.05 20.87 -15.09
C ALA A 480 9.25 20.55 -13.61
N PHE A 481 8.26 20.86 -12.75
CA PHE A 481 8.27 20.50 -11.34
C PHE A 481 8.33 18.98 -11.14
N LEU A 482 7.47 18.22 -11.83
CA LEU A 482 7.43 16.76 -11.77
C LEU A 482 8.73 16.13 -12.30
N PHE A 483 9.28 16.67 -13.39
CA PHE A 483 10.55 16.20 -13.94
C PHE A 483 11.70 16.39 -12.95
N LEU A 484 11.73 17.50 -12.20
CA LEU A 484 12.78 17.81 -11.24
C LEU A 484 12.58 17.07 -9.90
N VAL A 485 11.49 17.40 -9.20
CA VAL A 485 11.22 16.91 -7.84
C VAL A 485 10.75 15.46 -7.88
N GLY A 486 9.90 15.10 -8.85
CA GLY A 486 9.40 13.74 -9.02
C GLY A 486 10.52 12.76 -9.38
N ASN A 487 11.42 13.11 -10.29
CA ASN A 487 12.59 12.26 -10.59
C ASN A 487 13.49 12.06 -9.35
N THR A 488 13.75 13.13 -8.59
CA THR A 488 14.55 13.08 -7.37
C THR A 488 13.94 12.14 -6.33
N LEU A 489 12.66 12.33 -5.99
CA LEU A 489 11.96 11.49 -5.00
C LEU A 489 11.72 10.07 -5.51
N GLY A 490 11.40 9.91 -6.79
CA GLY A 490 11.20 8.62 -7.44
C GLY A 490 12.46 7.75 -7.40
N ASN A 491 13.62 8.30 -7.79
CA ASN A 491 14.89 7.57 -7.72
C ASN A 491 15.22 7.13 -6.29
N ALA A 492 15.05 8.01 -5.30
CA ALA A 492 15.33 7.68 -3.92
C ALA A 492 14.31 6.68 -3.33
N SER A 493 13.07 6.65 -3.85
CA SER A 493 12.07 5.66 -3.45
C SER A 493 12.45 4.23 -3.85
N HIS A 494 13.22 4.03 -4.92
CA HIS A 494 13.54 2.71 -5.43
C HIS A 494 14.24 1.82 -4.39
N ASN A 495 15.24 2.34 -3.68
CA ASN A 495 15.95 1.55 -2.67
C ASN A 495 15.07 1.26 -1.45
N ILE A 496 14.16 2.18 -1.09
CA ILE A 496 13.17 1.97 -0.02
C ILE A 496 12.21 0.83 -0.43
N ILE A 497 11.69 0.88 -1.66
CA ILE A 497 10.82 -0.14 -2.24
C ILE A 497 11.56 -1.49 -2.29
N LEU A 498 12.81 -1.52 -2.78
CA LEU A 498 13.63 -2.74 -2.84
C LEU A 498 13.93 -3.30 -1.45
N GLN A 499 14.10 -2.44 -0.43
CA GLN A 499 14.27 -2.89 0.95
C GLN A 499 13.04 -3.68 1.41
N TYR A 500 11.83 -3.21 1.12
CA TYR A 500 10.59 -3.93 1.39
C TYR A 500 10.49 -5.24 0.58
N PHE A 501 10.71 -5.18 -0.75
CA PHE A 501 10.63 -6.35 -1.62
C PHE A 501 11.73 -7.40 -1.39
N SER A 502 12.80 -7.05 -0.66
CA SER A 502 13.85 -8.00 -0.28
C SER A 502 13.29 -9.21 0.50
N GLU A 503 12.24 -8.98 1.30
CA GLU A 503 11.57 -10.05 2.05
C GLU A 503 10.68 -10.90 1.17
N VAL A 504 10.13 -10.33 0.10
CA VAL A 504 9.14 -10.95 -0.79
C VAL A 504 9.83 -11.77 -1.88
N ILE A 505 10.89 -11.22 -2.49
CA ILE A 505 11.59 -11.77 -3.66
C ILE A 505 12.85 -12.55 -3.24
N GLU A 506 13.29 -12.43 -1.99
CA GLU A 506 14.44 -13.13 -1.39
C GLU A 506 15.80 -12.66 -1.92
N PHE A 507 16.12 -11.38 -1.71
CA PHE A 507 17.47 -10.84 -1.94
C PHE A 507 17.94 -10.03 -0.73
N ALA A 508 19.24 -9.70 -0.69
CA ALA A 508 19.77 -8.88 0.38
C ALA A 508 19.27 -7.42 0.22
N PRO A 509 18.66 -6.82 1.25
CA PRO A 509 18.12 -5.46 1.16
C PRO A 509 19.25 -4.45 0.86
N PRO A 510 19.01 -3.45 -0.01
CA PRO A 510 19.97 -2.37 -0.22
C PRO A 510 20.14 -1.55 1.08
N GLN A 511 21.33 -0.99 1.26
CA GLN A 511 21.57 -0.01 2.32
C GLN A 511 21.04 1.34 1.86
N LEU A 512 20.19 1.96 2.68
CA LEU A 512 19.66 3.29 2.41
C LEU A 512 20.72 4.35 2.70
N SER A 513 20.88 5.29 1.76
CA SER A 513 21.61 6.53 1.95
C SER A 513 20.93 7.43 2.98
N ASN A 514 21.64 8.47 3.46
CA ASN A 514 21.06 9.41 4.42
C ASN A 514 19.81 10.13 3.85
N PHE A 515 19.82 10.43 2.55
CA PHE A 515 18.68 11.07 1.89
C PHE A 515 17.46 10.15 1.83
N GLU A 516 17.65 8.88 1.45
CA GLU A 516 16.57 7.88 1.41
C GLU A 516 16.00 7.62 2.82
N LYS A 517 16.86 7.59 3.85
CA LYS A 517 16.41 7.51 5.25
C LYS A 517 15.58 8.71 5.68
N LYS A 518 15.90 9.92 5.21
CA LYS A 518 15.10 11.13 5.46
C LYS A 518 13.75 11.06 4.75
N ILE A 519 13.70 10.60 3.50
CA ILE A 519 12.43 10.39 2.78
C ILE A 519 11.57 9.38 3.53
N GLN A 520 12.13 8.24 3.91
CA GLN A 520 11.38 7.24 4.69
C GLN A 520 10.95 7.78 6.06
N SER A 521 11.79 8.61 6.70
CA SER A 521 11.43 9.30 7.95
C SER A 521 10.27 10.26 7.77
N ALA A 522 10.25 11.02 6.68
CA ALA A 522 9.17 11.95 6.36
C ALA A 522 7.84 11.20 6.22
N ALA A 523 7.83 10.06 5.51
CA ALA A 523 6.63 9.23 5.39
C ALA A 523 6.12 8.76 6.76
N PHE A 524 7.02 8.38 7.68
CA PHE A 524 6.63 8.02 9.05
C PHE A 524 6.09 9.20 9.86
N PHE A 525 6.76 10.36 9.84
CA PHE A 525 6.28 11.56 10.54
C PHE A 525 4.93 12.03 10.02
N GLN A 526 4.72 11.99 8.71
CA GLN A 526 3.44 12.34 8.09
C GLN A 526 2.32 11.40 8.54
N LEU A 527 2.58 10.10 8.57
CA LEU A 527 1.62 9.11 9.07
C LEU A 527 1.31 9.36 10.55
N GLU A 528 2.32 9.48 11.41
CA GLU A 528 2.11 9.72 12.85
C GLU A 528 1.36 11.02 13.11
N THR A 529 1.69 12.09 12.37
CA THR A 529 1.01 13.39 12.48
C THR A 529 -0.46 13.26 12.10
N PHE A 530 -0.76 12.58 10.99
CA PHE A 530 -2.14 12.35 10.55
C PHE A 530 -2.95 11.53 11.54
N LEU A 531 -2.38 10.42 12.05
CA LEU A 531 -3.04 9.59 13.06
C LEU A 531 -3.28 10.38 14.36
N THR A 532 -2.32 11.23 14.75
CA THR A 532 -2.46 12.08 15.95
C THR A 532 -3.56 13.13 15.75
N GLU A 533 -3.59 13.80 14.61
CA GLU A 533 -4.57 14.83 14.27
C GLU A 533 -6.00 14.28 14.26
N LEU A 534 -6.21 13.09 13.71
CA LEU A 534 -7.52 12.43 13.74
C LEU A 534 -7.97 12.03 15.15
N ASN A 535 -7.06 11.91 16.12
CA ASN A 535 -7.37 11.57 17.50
C ASN A 535 -7.56 12.80 18.42
N HIS A 536 -7.05 13.99 18.08
CA HIS A 536 -7.08 15.20 18.93
C HIS A 536 -8.11 16.23 18.47
N SER A 537 -8.56 17.13 19.35
CA SER A 537 -9.45 18.23 18.97
C SER A 537 -8.81 19.13 17.90
N HIS A 538 -9.65 19.76 17.07
CA HIS A 538 -9.20 20.67 16.02
C HIS A 538 -8.26 21.76 16.57
N PRO A 539 -7.20 22.13 15.82
CA PRO A 539 -6.28 23.16 16.26
C PRO A 539 -6.97 24.51 16.35
N LYS A 540 -6.73 25.25 17.44
CA LYS A 540 -7.22 26.64 17.61
C LYS A 540 -6.57 27.61 16.61
N HIS A 541 -5.36 27.28 16.16
CA HIS A 541 -4.60 28.06 15.18
C HIS A 541 -4.17 27.12 14.05
N PRO A 542 -5.04 26.88 13.04
CA PRO A 542 -4.75 25.95 11.96
C PRO A 542 -3.50 26.35 11.16
N TYR A 543 -3.31 27.65 10.88
CA TYR A 543 -2.15 28.12 10.11
C TYR A 543 -0.82 27.91 10.84
N GLU A 544 -0.74 28.26 12.14
CA GLU A 544 0.48 28.03 12.93
C GLU A 544 0.85 26.53 13.00
N THR A 545 -0.16 25.66 13.01
CA THR A 545 0.05 24.21 12.95
C THR A 545 0.64 23.79 11.60
N LEU A 546 0.07 24.28 10.49
CA LEU A 546 0.60 24.03 9.13
C LEU A 546 2.05 24.52 8.99
N LYS A 547 2.33 25.73 9.47
CA LYS A 547 3.66 26.36 9.44
C LYS A 547 4.68 25.54 10.22
N GLN A 548 4.34 25.13 11.45
CA GLN A 548 5.22 24.29 12.27
C GLN A 548 5.51 22.94 11.61
N GLN A 549 4.50 22.31 11.02
CA GLN A 549 4.66 21.04 10.30
C GLN A 549 5.58 21.20 9.08
N LEU A 550 5.34 22.20 8.22
CA LEU A 550 6.20 22.47 7.07
C LEU A 550 7.64 22.83 7.46
N HIS A 551 7.81 23.54 8.57
CA HIS A 551 9.15 23.86 9.07
C HIS A 551 9.86 22.60 9.59
N SER A 552 9.16 21.73 10.32
CA SER A 552 9.67 20.42 10.76
C SER A 552 10.09 19.55 9.57
N ASP A 553 9.26 19.51 8.53
CA ASP A 553 9.56 18.78 7.29
C ASP A 553 10.80 19.35 6.59
N THR A 554 10.89 20.68 6.46
CA THR A 554 12.06 21.35 5.87
C THR A 554 13.33 21.07 6.67
N GLN A 555 13.24 21.10 8.01
CA GLN A 555 14.35 20.80 8.92
C GLN A 555 14.81 19.34 8.81
N LEU A 556 13.91 18.38 8.58
CA LEU A 556 14.27 16.98 8.37
C LEU A 556 15.22 16.81 7.18
N PHE A 557 15.00 17.57 6.10
CA PHE A 557 15.86 17.52 4.91
C PHE A 557 17.16 18.31 5.07
N SER A 558 17.28 19.18 6.08
CA SER A 558 18.53 19.87 6.40
C SER A 558 19.66 18.90 6.80
N ARG A 559 20.92 19.37 6.81
CA ARG A 559 22.08 18.53 7.21
C ARG A 559 21.97 17.95 8.62
N GLN A 560 21.21 18.60 9.51
CA GLN A 560 21.06 18.23 10.92
C GLN A 560 19.71 17.58 11.23
N GLY A 561 18.89 17.27 10.22
CA GLY A 561 17.58 16.67 10.40
C GLY A 561 17.62 15.35 11.17
N LYS A 562 16.78 15.24 12.20
CA LYS A 562 16.69 14.03 13.03
C LYS A 562 15.86 12.97 12.31
N LEU A 563 16.45 11.81 12.07
CA LEU A 563 15.73 10.67 11.48
C LEU A 563 14.68 10.11 12.43
N HIS A 564 13.63 9.53 11.85
CA HIS A 564 12.58 8.87 12.60
C HIS A 564 13.13 7.66 13.38
N PRO A 565 12.71 7.40 14.63
CA PRO A 565 13.18 6.25 15.42
C PRO A 565 12.96 4.89 14.74
N LEU A 566 11.93 4.78 13.89
CA LEU A 566 11.63 3.56 13.12
C LEU A 566 12.71 3.22 12.09
N ILE A 567 13.48 4.19 11.60
CA ILE A 567 14.59 3.91 10.68
C ILE A 567 15.63 3.02 11.34
N LYS A 568 15.96 3.31 12.61
CA LYS A 568 16.91 2.49 13.38
C LYS A 568 16.37 1.10 13.66
N GLU A 569 15.06 0.98 13.89
CA GLU A 569 14.39 -0.31 14.07
C GLU A 569 14.46 -1.14 12.79
N LEU A 570 14.11 -0.56 11.64
CA LEU A 570 14.19 -1.18 10.31
C LEU A 570 15.62 -1.58 9.94
N ASP A 571 16.59 -0.69 10.12
CA ASP A 571 18.01 -0.97 9.85
C ASP A 571 18.47 -2.17 10.70
N SER A 572 18.14 -2.20 11.99
CA SER A 572 18.48 -3.32 12.88
C SER A 572 17.82 -4.62 12.44
N TYR A 573 16.56 -4.55 12.04
CA TYR A 573 15.76 -5.67 11.58
C TYR A 573 16.34 -6.32 10.32
N TYR A 574 16.53 -5.53 9.26
CA TYR A 574 17.09 -6.03 7.99
C TYR A 574 18.52 -6.55 8.15
N THR A 575 19.35 -5.86 8.94
CA THR A 575 20.71 -6.29 9.30
C THR A 575 20.67 -7.67 9.96
N LYS A 576 19.87 -7.85 11.02
CA LYS A 576 19.77 -9.12 11.75
C LYS A 576 19.24 -10.26 10.89
N ARG A 577 18.26 -9.98 10.02
CA ARG A 577 17.61 -10.99 9.18
C ARG A 577 18.56 -11.51 8.10
N PHE A 578 19.26 -10.63 7.40
CA PHE A 578 20.03 -11.01 6.21
C PHE A 578 21.52 -11.25 6.46
N LEU A 579 22.12 -10.72 7.55
CA LEU A 579 23.52 -11.03 7.90
C LEU A 579 23.69 -12.36 8.63
N LYS A 580 22.69 -12.84 9.38
CA LYS A 580 22.75 -14.16 10.04
C LYS A 580 22.72 -15.32 9.05
N THR A 581 22.06 -15.16 7.91
CA THR A 581 22.03 -16.15 6.83
C THR A 581 23.32 -16.19 6.00
N GLY A 582 24.18 -15.17 6.08
CA GLY A 582 25.50 -15.13 5.43
C GLY A 582 26.63 -15.84 6.19
N GLY A 583 26.35 -16.36 7.40
CA GLY A 583 27.34 -17.03 8.25
C GLY A 583 27.69 -18.47 7.87
N GLY A 584 27.10 -19.01 6.79
CA GLY A 584 27.43 -20.32 6.24
C GLY A 584 27.87 -20.20 4.79
N ARG A 585 29.19 -20.33 4.54
CA ARG A 585 29.89 -20.13 3.26
C ARG A 585 30.16 -18.68 2.86
N LEU A 586 30.95 -17.98 3.68
CA LEU A 586 32.03 -17.20 3.07
C LEU A 586 33.11 -18.21 2.67
N GLU A 587 33.12 -18.56 1.39
CA GLU A 587 34.29 -19.12 0.73
C GLU A 587 35.46 -18.18 1.03
N ARG A 588 36.48 -18.71 1.70
CA ARG A 588 37.82 -18.13 1.64
C ARG A 588 38.26 -18.30 0.18
N GLY A 589 38.17 -17.23 -0.59
CA GLY A 589 38.92 -17.01 -1.83
C GLY A 589 40.00 -16.00 -1.54
#